data_AF-A0A370B465-F1
#
_entry.id   AF-A0A370B465-F1
#
_cell.length_a   1.000
_cell.length_b   1.000
_cell.length_c   1.000
_cell.angle_alpha   90.00
_cell.angle_beta   90.00
_cell.angle_gamma   90.00
#
_symmetry.space_group_name_H-M   'P 1'
#
loop_
_entity.id
_entity.type
_entity.pdbx_description
1 polymer ?
#
loop_
_entity_poly.entity_id
_entity_poly.type
_entity_poly.pdbx_seq_one_letter_code
_entity_poly.pdbx_strand_id
1 'polypeptide(L)'
;MPTPRPGQYASREQIEELLRAGKSNSAIARHLRCDKHRVAAIRADLGLPNVPAQPLTLEEKWAAKTEPVDGGHLEWTGSRQTSSGTPVMRYREQMHTAAAIAFRIRTGRDPQGYARAECGHHHCVAPAHVDDTATRTTTREQLRYLTGRGERKPYCRHGHDQAVEGRYESDGRQYCEACKRDQRRKTTPRTPSPTSTATRSST
;
A
#
# COMPACT_ATOMS: atom_id res chain seq x y z
N MET A 1 -24.25 -23.36 8.84
CA MET A 1 -24.54 -22.18 7.99
C MET A 1 -26.04 -22.15 7.74
N PRO A 2 -26.80 -21.18 8.27
CA PRO A 2 -28.23 -21.11 8.03
C PRO A 2 -28.51 -20.87 6.54
N THR A 3 -29.36 -21.72 5.95
CA THR A 3 -29.87 -21.56 4.59
C THR A 3 -30.73 -20.28 4.53
N PRO A 4 -30.51 -19.37 3.58
CA PRO A 4 -31.34 -18.16 3.48
C PRO A 4 -32.81 -18.54 3.32
N ARG A 5 -33.68 -17.90 4.10
CA ARG A 5 -35.14 -18.10 4.02
C ARG A 5 -35.61 -17.78 2.58
N PRO A 6 -36.30 -18.70 1.90
CA PRO A 6 -36.95 -18.39 0.63
C PRO A 6 -38.08 -17.39 0.91
N GLY A 7 -37.96 -16.13 0.48
CA GLY A 7 -39.06 -15.17 0.64
C GLY A 7 -38.76 -13.67 0.66
N GLN A 8 -37.51 -13.21 0.57
CA GLN A 8 -37.22 -11.78 0.35
C GLN A 8 -36.15 -11.61 -0.71
N TYR A 9 -36.46 -12.05 -1.93
CA TYR A 9 -35.76 -11.50 -3.09
C TYR A 9 -36.11 -10.03 -3.22
N ALA A 10 -35.15 -9.19 -3.59
CA ALA A 10 -35.44 -7.81 -3.92
C ALA A 10 -36.59 -7.73 -4.93
N SER A 11 -37.56 -6.85 -4.65
CA SER A 11 -38.71 -6.67 -5.54
C SER A 11 -38.24 -6.16 -6.89
N ARG A 12 -39.04 -6.43 -7.93
CA ARG A 12 -38.79 -5.85 -9.26
C ARG A 12 -38.75 -4.32 -9.16
N GLU A 13 -39.70 -3.72 -8.45
CA GLU A 13 -39.82 -2.27 -8.23
C GLU A 13 -38.53 -1.65 -7.66
N GLN A 14 -37.91 -2.26 -6.63
CA GLN A 14 -36.63 -1.79 -6.08
C GLN A 14 -35.49 -1.85 -7.10
N ILE A 15 -35.45 -2.88 -7.94
CA ILE A 15 -34.46 -3.00 -9.02
C ILE A 15 -34.69 -1.91 -10.06
N GLU A 16 -35.95 -1.67 -10.46
CA GLU A 16 -36.30 -0.64 -11.44
C GLU A 16 -35.97 0.77 -10.95
N GLU A 17 -36.23 1.08 -9.68
CA GLU A 17 -35.88 2.35 -9.06
C GLU A 17 -34.38 2.63 -9.17
N LEU A 18 -33.54 1.66 -8.79
CA LEU A 18 -32.08 1.81 -8.88
C LEU A 18 -31.57 1.84 -10.33
N LEU A 19 -32.23 1.15 -11.25
CA LEU A 19 -31.91 1.23 -12.68
C LEU A 19 -32.22 2.61 -13.25
N ARG A 20 -33.37 3.20 -12.91
CA ARG A 20 -33.73 4.58 -13.29
C ARG A 20 -32.78 5.61 -12.67
N ALA A 21 -32.25 5.34 -11.48
CA ALA A 21 -31.18 6.11 -10.86
C ALA A 21 -29.78 5.92 -11.51
N GLY A 22 -29.69 5.16 -12.61
CA GLY A 22 -28.45 5.00 -13.39
C GLY A 22 -27.41 4.07 -12.77
N LYS A 23 -27.75 3.28 -11.75
CA LYS A 23 -26.80 2.33 -11.14
C LYS A 23 -26.48 1.18 -12.10
N SER A 24 -25.28 0.61 -12.01
CA SER A 24 -24.89 -0.57 -12.80
C SER A 24 -25.48 -1.86 -12.24
N ASN A 25 -25.63 -2.89 -13.09
CA ASN A 25 -26.21 -4.17 -12.66
C ASN A 25 -25.46 -4.80 -11.49
N SER A 26 -24.12 -4.73 -11.50
CA SER A 26 -23.29 -5.24 -10.40
C SER A 26 -23.45 -4.44 -9.10
N ALA A 27 -23.65 -3.13 -9.19
CA ALA A 27 -23.89 -2.30 -8.01
C ALA A 27 -25.24 -2.63 -7.37
N ILE A 28 -26.29 -2.79 -8.19
CA ILE A 28 -27.64 -3.18 -7.75
C ILE A 28 -27.61 -4.57 -7.12
N ALA A 29 -26.99 -5.55 -7.80
CA ALA A 29 -26.87 -6.93 -7.29
C ALA A 29 -26.17 -6.99 -5.93
N ARG A 30 -25.11 -6.19 -5.73
CA ARG A 30 -24.41 -6.09 -4.44
C ARG A 30 -25.27 -5.41 -3.37
N HIS A 31 -25.95 -4.31 -3.74
CA HIS A 31 -26.76 -3.52 -2.81
C HIS A 31 -27.98 -4.30 -2.32
N LEU A 32 -28.70 -4.93 -3.24
CA LEU A 32 -29.92 -5.68 -2.97
C LEU A 32 -29.66 -7.17 -2.67
N ARG A 33 -28.39 -7.61 -2.68
CA ARG A 33 -27.96 -9.02 -2.52
C ARG A 33 -28.75 -9.97 -3.43
N CYS A 34 -28.96 -9.57 -4.69
CA CYS A 34 -29.73 -10.34 -5.66
C CYS A 34 -28.87 -10.81 -6.83
N ASP A 35 -29.43 -11.72 -7.64
CA ASP A 35 -28.74 -12.23 -8.82
C ASP A 35 -28.53 -11.14 -9.89
N LYS A 36 -27.30 -11.06 -10.41
CA LYS A 36 -26.91 -10.04 -11.39
C LYS A 36 -27.60 -10.24 -12.75
N HIS A 37 -27.87 -11.48 -13.15
CA HIS A 37 -28.56 -11.77 -14.42
C HIS A 37 -30.02 -11.33 -14.37
N ARG A 38 -30.68 -11.50 -13.21
CA ARG A 38 -32.03 -10.96 -12.99
C ARG A 38 -32.07 -9.43 -13.18
N VAL A 39 -31.10 -8.70 -12.63
CA VAL A 39 -31.02 -7.24 -12.83
C VAL A 39 -30.79 -6.90 -14.32
N ALA A 40 -29.95 -7.68 -15.01
CA ALA A 40 -29.70 -7.49 -16.44
C ALA A 40 -30.96 -7.74 -17.29
N ALA A 41 -31.76 -8.75 -16.97
CA ALA A 41 -33.03 -9.03 -17.64
C ALA A 41 -34.02 -7.86 -17.45
N ILE A 42 -34.22 -7.39 -16.22
CA ILE A 42 -35.11 -6.24 -15.94
C ILE A 42 -34.63 -4.97 -16.66
N ARG A 43 -33.31 -4.74 -16.74
CA ARG A 43 -32.76 -3.62 -17.53
C ARG A 43 -33.14 -3.73 -19.01
N ALA A 44 -33.02 -4.93 -19.59
CA ALA A 44 -33.37 -5.18 -20.98
C ALA A 44 -34.87 -4.99 -21.23
N ASP A 45 -35.73 -5.49 -20.33
CA ASP A 45 -37.19 -5.30 -20.39
C ASP A 45 -37.59 -3.83 -20.38
N LEU A 46 -36.87 -2.99 -19.64
CA LEU A 46 -37.10 -1.54 -19.58
C LEU A 46 -36.49 -0.77 -20.76
N GLY A 47 -35.78 -1.43 -21.69
CA GLY A 47 -35.10 -0.77 -22.80
C GLY A 47 -33.97 0.16 -22.36
N LEU A 48 -33.44 0.00 -21.15
CA LEU A 48 -32.41 0.87 -20.60
C LEU A 48 -31.02 0.46 -21.13
N PRO A 49 -30.18 1.41 -21.60
CA PRO A 49 -28.83 1.08 -22.05
C PRO A 49 -27.98 0.55 -20.90
N ASN A 50 -26.98 -0.27 -21.22
CA ASN A 50 -26.02 -0.72 -20.22
C ASN A 50 -25.14 0.46 -19.77
N VAL A 51 -24.93 0.58 -18.47
CA VAL A 51 -24.02 1.61 -17.93
C VAL A 51 -22.60 1.14 -18.21
N PRO A 52 -21.78 1.93 -18.94
CA PRO A 52 -20.40 1.55 -19.19
C PRO A 52 -19.71 1.37 -17.84
N ALA A 53 -18.91 0.31 -17.72
CA ALA A 53 -18.11 0.11 -16.53
C ALA A 53 -17.10 1.26 -16.44
N GLN A 54 -17.35 2.22 -15.56
CA GLN A 54 -16.33 3.21 -15.24
C GLN A 54 -15.24 2.50 -14.45
N PRO A 55 -14.00 2.43 -14.96
CA PRO A 55 -12.90 1.87 -14.18
C PRO A 55 -12.73 2.77 -12.96
N LEU A 56 -12.76 2.16 -11.77
CA LEU A 56 -12.48 2.86 -10.52
C LEU A 56 -11.19 3.66 -10.65
N THR A 57 -11.15 4.85 -10.07
CA THR A 57 -9.89 5.59 -9.94
C THR A 57 -8.90 4.82 -9.07
N LEU A 58 -7.64 5.25 -9.05
CA LEU A 58 -6.63 4.62 -8.21
C LEU A 58 -7.03 4.71 -6.73
N GLU A 59 -7.54 5.87 -6.32
CA GLU A 59 -7.96 6.22 -4.97
C GLU A 59 -9.21 5.43 -4.56
N GLU A 60 -10.20 5.31 -5.44
CA GLU A 60 -11.40 4.50 -5.19
C GLU A 60 -11.05 3.01 -5.06
N LYS A 61 -10.18 2.50 -5.93
CA LYS A 61 -9.72 1.11 -5.86
C LYS A 61 -8.93 0.83 -4.58
N TRP A 62 -8.13 1.79 -4.14
CA TRP A 62 -7.41 1.74 -2.87
C TRP A 62 -8.39 1.75 -1.68
N ALA A 63 -9.39 2.64 -1.68
CA ALA A 63 -10.38 2.75 -0.62
C ALA A 63 -11.24 1.47 -0.49
N ALA A 64 -11.53 0.79 -1.61
CA ALA A 64 -12.23 -0.49 -1.60
C ALA A 64 -11.39 -1.66 -1.02
N LYS A 65 -10.14 -1.41 -0.65
CA LYS A 65 -9.18 -2.40 -0.11
C LYS A 65 -8.60 -1.98 1.24
N THR A 66 -9.21 -1.00 1.88
CA THR A 66 -8.86 -0.58 3.23
C THR A 66 -10.03 -0.78 4.19
N GLU A 67 -9.70 -1.15 5.41
CA GLU A 67 -10.66 -1.25 6.51
C GLU A 67 -10.16 -0.42 7.69
N PRO A 68 -11.04 0.36 8.34
CA PRO A 68 -10.67 1.11 9.53
C PRO A 68 -10.41 0.17 10.71
N VAL A 69 -9.41 0.52 11.50
CA VAL A 69 -9.04 -0.15 12.74
C VAL A 69 -8.96 0.88 13.86
N ASP A 70 -8.95 0.42 15.11
CA ASP A 70 -8.88 1.30 16.29
C ASP A 70 -7.71 2.30 16.20
N GLY A 71 -7.90 3.49 16.77
CA GLY A 71 -6.86 4.53 16.77
C GLY A 71 -6.67 5.27 15.44
N GLY A 72 -7.63 5.16 14.50
CA GLY A 72 -7.56 5.85 13.21
C GLY A 72 -6.58 5.20 12.22
N HIS A 73 -6.17 3.95 12.49
CA HIS A 73 -5.38 3.16 11.56
C HIS A 73 -6.26 2.63 10.42
N LEU A 74 -5.63 2.31 9.29
CA LEU A 74 -6.25 1.58 8.21
C LEU A 74 -5.43 0.33 7.93
N GLU A 75 -6.10 -0.82 7.92
CA GLU A 75 -5.53 -2.08 7.49
C GLU A 75 -5.78 -2.29 5.99
N TRP A 76 -4.81 -2.95 5.34
CA TRP A 76 -4.92 -3.35 3.94
C TRP A 76 -5.46 -4.76 3.79
N THR A 77 -6.60 -4.90 3.13
CA THR A 77 -7.28 -6.18 2.83
C THR A 77 -7.01 -6.69 1.42
N GLY A 78 -6.22 -5.97 0.64
CA GLY A 78 -5.82 -6.35 -0.71
C GLY A 78 -4.61 -7.28 -0.78
N SER A 79 -4.05 -7.41 -1.99
CA SER A 79 -2.88 -8.24 -2.24
C SER A 79 -1.63 -7.71 -1.52
N ARG A 80 -0.72 -8.64 -1.19
CA ARG A 80 0.57 -8.35 -0.56
C ARG A 80 1.69 -8.98 -1.37
N GLN A 81 2.86 -8.37 -1.37
CA GLN A 81 4.04 -8.93 -2.00
C GLN A 81 4.51 -10.17 -1.22
N THR A 82 4.77 -11.28 -1.91
CA THR A 82 5.07 -12.58 -1.29
C THR A 82 6.30 -12.58 -0.39
N SER A 83 7.36 -11.85 -0.78
CA SER A 83 8.64 -11.86 -0.05
C SER A 83 8.67 -10.94 1.17
N SER A 84 8.07 -9.76 1.06
CA SER A 84 8.16 -8.69 2.06
C SER A 84 6.88 -8.51 2.89
N GLY A 85 5.75 -9.08 2.44
CA GLY A 85 4.43 -8.81 3.00
C GLY A 85 3.92 -7.39 2.72
N THR A 86 4.64 -6.59 1.93
CA THR A 86 4.29 -5.20 1.63
C THR A 86 2.92 -5.12 0.93
N PRO A 87 1.98 -4.31 1.44
CA PRO A 87 0.72 -4.01 0.76
C PRO A 87 0.93 -3.43 -0.64
N VAL A 88 0.37 -4.09 -1.67
CA VAL A 88 0.50 -3.68 -3.07
C VAL A 88 -0.82 -3.76 -3.83
N MET A 89 -0.95 -2.94 -4.86
CA MET A 89 -2.08 -2.93 -5.77
C MET A 89 -1.62 -2.69 -7.20
N ARG A 90 -2.19 -3.41 -8.16
CA ARG A 90 -2.02 -3.12 -9.59
C ARG A 90 -3.11 -2.16 -10.07
N TYR A 91 -2.73 -1.14 -10.81
CA TYR A 91 -3.65 -0.20 -11.46
C TYR A 91 -3.06 0.25 -12.80
N ARG A 92 -3.82 0.11 -13.90
CA ARG A 92 -3.38 0.42 -15.27
C ARG A 92 -1.98 -0.12 -15.57
N GLU A 93 -1.79 -1.43 -15.36
CA GLU A 93 -0.53 -2.17 -15.58
C GLU A 93 0.64 -1.79 -14.65
N GLN A 94 0.52 -0.74 -13.86
CA GLN A 94 1.52 -0.33 -12.89
C GLN A 94 1.26 -0.95 -11.53
N MET A 95 2.33 -1.29 -10.81
CA MET A 95 2.27 -1.73 -9.42
C MET A 95 2.56 -0.56 -8.48
N HIS A 96 1.67 -0.32 -7.53
CA HIS A 96 1.82 0.70 -6.50
C HIS A 96 1.81 0.04 -5.12
N THR A 97 2.56 0.59 -4.17
CA THR A 97 2.40 0.22 -2.76
C THR A 97 1.19 0.97 -2.19
N ALA A 98 0.45 0.33 -1.28
CA ALA A 98 -0.72 0.97 -0.68
C ALA A 98 -0.35 2.22 0.14
N ALA A 99 0.85 2.24 0.75
CA ALA A 99 1.37 3.41 1.46
C ALA A 99 1.72 4.58 0.52
N ALA A 100 2.22 4.32 -0.69
CA ALA A 100 2.50 5.38 -1.67
C ALA A 100 1.21 6.04 -2.17
N ILE A 101 0.15 5.25 -2.37
CA ILE A 101 -1.17 5.78 -2.74
C ILE A 101 -1.74 6.62 -1.59
N ALA A 102 -1.70 6.10 -0.36
CA ALA A 102 -2.15 6.82 0.83
C ALA A 102 -1.42 8.15 1.02
N PHE A 103 -0.11 8.17 0.76
CA PHE A 103 0.70 9.39 0.78
C PHE A 103 0.19 10.39 -0.26
N ARG A 104 0.01 9.95 -1.51
CA ARG A 104 -0.51 10.79 -2.60
C ARG A 104 -1.90 11.34 -2.29
N ILE A 105 -2.80 10.54 -1.72
CA ILE A 105 -4.14 10.97 -1.29
C ILE A 105 -4.04 12.16 -0.32
N ARG A 106 -3.14 12.10 0.66
CA ARG A 106 -2.95 13.19 1.64
C ARG A 106 -2.27 14.41 1.03
N THR A 107 -1.23 14.22 0.23
CA THR A 107 -0.32 15.32 -0.13
C THR A 107 -0.50 15.85 -1.56
N GLY A 108 -1.28 15.17 -2.40
CA GLY A 108 -1.46 15.51 -3.82
C GLY A 108 -0.19 15.34 -4.68
N ARG A 109 0.87 14.72 -4.14
CA ARG A 109 2.16 14.51 -4.83
C ARG A 109 2.68 13.10 -4.66
N ASP A 110 3.61 12.72 -5.52
CA ASP A 110 4.31 11.45 -5.38
C ASP A 110 5.31 11.45 -4.22
N PRO A 111 5.52 10.29 -3.57
CA PRO A 111 6.49 10.17 -2.49
C PRO A 111 7.92 10.28 -3.03
N GLN A 112 8.77 11.01 -2.29
CA GLN A 112 10.21 11.00 -2.53
C GLN A 112 10.83 9.80 -1.81
N GLY A 113 11.16 8.75 -2.57
CA GLY A 113 11.61 7.47 -2.04
C GLY A 113 10.47 6.64 -1.46
N TYR A 114 10.72 5.92 -0.37
CA TYR A 114 9.75 4.97 0.19
C TYR A 114 8.76 5.63 1.15
N ALA A 115 7.47 5.51 0.83
CA ALA A 115 6.37 5.77 1.74
C ALA A 115 6.15 4.58 2.68
N ARG A 116 6.10 4.84 4.00
CA ARG A 116 5.68 3.85 5.02
C ARG A 116 5.07 4.56 6.22
N ALA A 117 4.33 3.82 7.02
CA ALA A 117 3.77 4.32 8.26
C ALA A 117 4.85 4.54 9.34
N GLU A 118 4.67 5.59 10.13
CA GLU A 118 5.49 5.88 11.33
C GLU A 118 4.68 5.73 12.65
N CYS A 119 3.38 5.42 12.57
CA CYS A 119 2.49 5.30 13.72
C CYS A 119 2.67 4.03 14.58
N GLY A 120 3.67 3.19 14.30
CA GLY A 120 3.91 1.92 15.00
C GLY A 120 2.97 0.76 14.63
N HIS A 121 1.77 1.03 14.07
CA HIS A 121 0.88 -0.02 13.59
C HIS A 121 1.43 -0.66 12.29
N HIS A 122 1.62 -1.99 12.34
CA HIS A 122 2.27 -2.74 11.27
C HIS A 122 1.50 -2.63 9.96
N HIS A 123 2.16 -2.14 8.92
CA HIS A 123 1.57 -1.94 7.58
C HIS A 123 0.33 -1.05 7.55
N CYS A 124 0.19 -0.13 8.50
CA CYS A 124 -0.86 0.90 8.45
C CYS A 124 -0.77 1.67 7.12
N VAL A 125 -1.92 1.87 6.48
CA VAL A 125 -2.03 2.65 5.24
C VAL A 125 -2.87 3.91 5.43
N ALA A 126 -3.20 4.31 6.65
CA ALA A 126 -3.92 5.56 6.91
C ALA A 126 -3.14 6.75 6.31
N PRO A 127 -3.76 7.60 5.46
CA PRO A 127 -3.09 8.73 4.82
C PRO A 127 -2.37 9.65 5.82
N ALA A 128 -2.97 9.89 6.99
CA ALA A 128 -2.38 10.70 8.06
C ALA A 128 -1.13 10.09 8.71
N HIS A 129 -0.94 8.77 8.62
CA HIS A 129 0.13 8.05 9.32
C HIS A 129 1.32 7.66 8.45
N VAL A 130 1.23 7.87 7.13
CA VAL A 130 2.28 7.50 6.17
C VAL A 130 3.12 8.70 5.79
N ASP A 131 4.44 8.55 5.75
CA ASP A 131 5.35 9.58 5.26
C ASP A 131 6.38 8.98 4.30
N ASP A 132 6.89 9.83 3.40
CA ASP A 132 7.97 9.48 2.49
C ASP A 132 9.34 9.59 3.18
N THR A 133 10.41 9.28 2.45
CA THR A 133 11.76 9.25 3.06
C THR A 133 12.28 10.65 3.35
N ALA A 134 11.97 11.64 2.51
CA ALA A 134 12.39 13.02 2.70
C ALA A 134 11.75 13.63 3.95
N THR A 135 10.42 13.60 4.05
CA THR A 135 9.68 14.17 5.19
C THR A 135 10.10 13.52 6.51
N ARG A 136 10.29 12.20 6.55
CA ARG A 136 10.79 11.52 7.75
C ARG A 136 12.20 11.96 8.14
N THR A 137 13.07 12.16 7.16
CA THR A 137 14.45 12.59 7.42
C THR A 137 14.46 13.97 8.05
N THR A 138 13.71 14.92 7.47
CA THR A 138 13.55 16.28 8.03
C THR A 138 12.94 16.25 9.43
N THR A 139 11.88 15.47 9.63
CA THR A 139 11.20 15.36 10.95
C THR A 139 12.15 14.83 12.03
N ARG A 140 12.96 13.82 11.72
CA ARG A 140 13.92 13.24 12.67
C ARG A 140 15.11 14.17 12.94
N GLU A 141 15.53 14.94 11.95
CA GLU A 141 16.54 15.97 12.13
C GLU A 141 16.05 17.09 13.06
N GLN A 142 14.80 17.54 12.87
CA GLN A 142 14.17 18.49 13.79
C GLN A 142 14.04 17.92 15.21
N LEU A 143 13.58 16.67 15.35
CA LEU A 143 13.48 16.00 16.65
C LEU A 143 14.85 15.94 17.35
N ARG A 144 15.92 15.66 16.60
CA ARG A 144 17.28 15.65 17.13
C ARG A 144 17.68 17.01 17.72
N TYR A 145 17.37 18.09 17.01
CA TYR A 145 17.65 19.45 17.48
C TYR A 145 16.87 19.76 18.77
N LEU A 146 15.57 19.48 18.79
CA LEU A 146 14.70 19.73 19.95
C LEU A 146 15.05 18.88 21.18
N THR A 147 15.59 17.67 20.98
CA THR A 147 16.03 16.77 22.07
C THR A 147 17.45 17.06 22.55
N GLY A 148 18.05 18.19 22.15
CA GLY A 148 19.36 18.63 22.64
C GLY A 148 20.55 17.84 22.11
N ARG A 149 20.36 17.02 21.07
CA ARG A 149 21.43 16.18 20.49
C ARG A 149 22.31 16.90 19.47
N GLY A 150 21.99 18.16 19.20
CA GLY A 150 22.78 19.06 18.36
C GLY A 150 22.82 18.67 16.88
N GLU A 151 23.57 19.47 16.13
CA GLU A 151 23.77 19.29 14.69
C GLU A 151 24.50 17.98 14.37
N ARG A 152 24.20 17.43 13.18
CA ARG A 152 24.89 16.27 12.65
C ARG A 152 26.32 16.63 12.26
N LYS A 153 27.28 15.88 12.82
CA LYS A 153 28.69 16.00 12.41
C LYS A 153 28.83 15.67 10.90
N PRO A 154 29.69 16.39 10.15
CA PRO A 154 29.87 16.15 8.71
C PRO A 154 30.49 14.78 8.40
N TYR A 155 31.24 14.20 9.34
CA TYR A 155 31.88 12.89 9.18
C TYR A 155 31.60 11.98 10.38
N CYS A 156 31.51 10.67 10.13
CA CYS A 156 31.45 9.69 11.21
C CYS A 156 32.85 9.38 11.77
N ARG A 157 32.92 8.60 12.87
CA ARG A 157 34.20 8.16 13.47
C ARG A 157 35.11 7.34 12.56
N HIS A 158 34.57 6.82 11.45
CA HIS A 158 35.30 6.05 10.43
C HIS A 158 35.55 6.87 9.15
N GLY A 159 35.30 8.19 9.17
CA GLY A 159 35.58 9.09 8.05
C GLY A 159 34.52 9.14 6.95
N HIS A 160 33.41 8.41 7.08
CA HIS A 160 32.33 8.46 6.08
C HIS A 160 31.55 9.77 6.14
N ASP A 161 31.33 10.37 4.97
CA ASP A 161 30.52 11.57 4.78
C ASP A 161 29.07 11.35 5.25
N GLN A 162 28.65 12.13 6.24
CA GLN A 162 27.32 12.06 6.82
C GLN A 162 26.23 12.76 6.02
N ALA A 163 26.57 13.65 5.08
CA ALA A 163 25.61 14.18 4.13
C ALA A 163 25.07 13.06 3.22
N VAL A 164 25.93 12.10 2.85
CA VAL A 164 25.59 10.96 1.98
C VAL A 164 25.11 9.75 2.77
N GLU A 165 25.85 9.35 3.81
CA GLU A 165 25.66 8.07 4.52
C GLU A 165 24.97 8.22 5.89
N GLY A 166 24.75 9.44 6.35
CA GLY A 166 24.10 9.71 7.64
C GLY A 166 22.59 9.45 7.56
N ARG A 167 22.07 8.74 8.56
CA ARG A 167 20.64 8.43 8.72
C ARG A 167 20.21 8.69 10.16
N TYR A 168 18.91 8.81 10.38
CA TYR A 168 18.32 8.96 11.70
C TYR A 168 17.35 7.81 12.01
N GLU A 169 17.45 7.28 13.22
CA GLU A 169 16.45 6.40 13.83
C GLU A 169 15.18 7.19 14.18
N SER A 170 14.10 6.47 14.51
CA SER A 170 12.82 7.07 14.88
C SER A 170 12.92 7.96 16.13
N ASP A 171 13.84 7.66 17.05
CA ASP A 171 14.08 8.46 18.23
C ASP A 171 15.00 9.67 17.98
N GLY A 172 15.48 9.88 16.75
CA GLY A 172 16.42 10.95 16.38
C GLY A 172 17.91 10.61 16.61
N ARG A 173 18.25 9.37 17.01
CA ARG A 173 19.66 8.94 17.06
C ARG A 173 20.22 8.85 15.65
N GLN A 174 21.42 9.39 15.48
CA GLN A 174 22.13 9.34 14.22
C GLN A 174 22.88 8.02 14.12
N TYR A 175 22.88 7.42 12.93
CA TYR A 175 23.77 6.32 12.60
C TYR A 175 24.30 6.47 11.17
N CYS A 176 25.42 5.81 10.88
CA CYS A 176 26.04 5.80 9.55
C CYS A 176 25.70 4.49 8.83
N GLU A 177 25.05 4.58 7.68
CA GLU A 177 24.63 3.41 6.89
C GLU A 177 25.85 2.65 6.32
N ALA A 178 26.91 3.36 5.90
CA ALA A 178 28.18 2.73 5.50
C ALA A 178 28.79 1.88 6.62
N CYS A 179 28.89 2.41 7.85
CA CYS A 179 29.41 1.65 8.99
C CYS A 179 28.58 0.39 9.28
N LYS A 180 27.25 0.51 9.17
CA LYS A 180 26.33 -0.62 9.34
C LYS A 180 26.54 -1.69 8.25
N ARG A 181 26.76 -1.27 7.01
CA ARG A 181 27.08 -2.14 5.86
C ARG A 181 28.41 -2.86 6.07
N ASP A 182 29.44 -2.15 6.53
CA ASP A 182 30.76 -2.72 6.82
C ASP A 182 30.71 -3.74 7.95
N GLN A 183 29.94 -3.46 9.00
CA GLN A 183 29.71 -4.43 10.08
C GLN A 183 29.02 -5.68 9.56
N ARG A 184 27.95 -5.56 8.77
CA ARG A 184 27.25 -6.71 8.17
C ARG A 184 28.19 -7.56 7.32
N ARG A 185 29.07 -6.94 6.53
CA ARG A 185 30.08 -7.65 5.73
C ARG A 185 31.09 -8.43 6.57
N LYS A 186 31.41 -7.95 7.77
CA LYS A 186 32.30 -8.65 8.71
C LYS A 186 31.60 -9.81 9.43
N THR A 187 30.32 -9.64 9.78
CA THR A 187 29.58 -10.62 10.58
C THR A 187 28.97 -11.75 9.77
N THR A 188 28.61 -11.53 8.51
CA THR A 188 28.06 -12.57 7.65
C THR A 188 29.22 -13.35 7.02
N PRO A 189 29.55 -14.57 7.47
CA PRO A 189 30.56 -15.38 6.78
C PRO A 189 30.10 -15.54 5.33
N ARG A 190 30.99 -15.23 4.37
CA ARG A 190 30.75 -15.56 2.96
C ARG A 190 30.58 -17.06 2.89
N THR A 191 29.34 -17.55 2.71
CA THR A 191 29.13 -18.91 2.22
C THR A 191 29.88 -18.98 0.89
N PRO A 192 30.93 -19.81 0.77
CA PRO A 192 31.62 -19.95 -0.51
C PRO A 192 30.59 -20.44 -1.53
N SER A 193 30.48 -19.72 -2.65
CA SER A 193 29.66 -20.18 -3.78
C SER A 193 30.07 -21.60 -4.14
N PRO A 194 29.12 -22.53 -4.37
CA PRO A 194 29.46 -23.86 -4.87
C PRO A 194 30.22 -23.69 -6.18
N THR A 195 31.49 -24.08 -6.16
CA THR A 195 32.42 -23.97 -7.27
C THR A 195 31.79 -24.66 -8.49
N SER A 196 31.58 -23.89 -9.56
CA SER A 196 31.09 -24.40 -10.84
C SER A 196 32.03 -25.48 -11.35
N THR A 197 31.60 -26.74 -11.28
CA THR A 197 32.33 -27.88 -11.85
C THR A 197 32.47 -27.66 -13.35
N ALA A 198 33.68 -27.33 -13.80
CA ALA A 198 34.02 -27.17 -15.20
C ALA A 198 33.96 -28.55 -15.89
N THR A 199 32.97 -28.73 -16.75
CA THR A 199 32.90 -29.83 -17.71
C THR A 199 34.06 -29.68 -18.70
N ARG A 200 35.10 -30.49 -18.55
CA ARG A 200 36.10 -30.71 -19.60
C ARG A 200 35.53 -31.72 -20.59
N SER A 201 35.19 -31.26 -21.79
CA SER A 201 35.01 -32.12 -22.96
C SER A 201 36.38 -32.28 -23.63
N SER A 202 36.92 -33.49 -23.60
CA SER A 202 38.09 -33.87 -24.40
C SER A 202 37.64 -34.35 -25.77
N THR A 203 38.38 -33.89 -26.77
CA THR A 203 38.37 -34.24 -28.19
C THR A 203 38.75 -35.68 -28.46
#